data_AF-A0A840YTL3-F1
#
_entry.id   AF-A0A840YTL3-F1
#
_cell.length_a   1.000
_cell.length_b   1.000
_cell.length_c   1.000
_cell.angle_alpha   90.00
_cell.angle_beta   90.00
_cell.angle_gamma   90.00
#
_symmetry.space_group_name_H-M   'P 1'
#
loop_
_entity.id
_entity.type
_entity.pdbx_description
1 polymer ?
#
loop_
_entity_poly.entity_id
_entity_poly.type
_entity_poly.pdbx_seq_one_letter_code
_entity_poly.pdbx_strand_id
1 'polypeptide(L)'
;MTDKSTNWRHYEARQSGGCTVFDAGNERLVDYDMGIVETGRTRVFAGYFFRVTLADDDKIVAEDGASMIAALWRLARNLSARGLRLRCAGMSGEWRESGLSQNTGWGYFGPHQQPMHIMDDMPEDGADEALDRAIREAVDAMNIGLV
;
A
#
# COMPACT_ATOMS: atom_id res chain seq x y z
N MET A 1 -30.80 -30.60 -6.64
CA MET A 1 -30.96 -29.25 -6.06
C MET A 1 -29.58 -28.67 -5.93
N THR A 2 -29.19 -27.78 -6.84
CA THR A 2 -27.92 -27.05 -6.76
C THR A 2 -28.05 -26.03 -5.63
N ASP A 3 -27.36 -26.31 -4.53
CA ASP A 3 -27.18 -25.37 -3.43
C ASP A 3 -26.51 -24.11 -4.02
N LYS A 4 -27.31 -23.07 -4.28
CA LYS A 4 -26.79 -21.72 -4.49
C LYS A 4 -26.19 -21.35 -3.14
N SER A 5 -24.91 -21.66 -2.95
CA SER A 5 -24.11 -21.11 -1.86
C SER A 5 -24.30 -19.60 -1.92
N THR A 6 -25.19 -19.09 -1.09
CA THR A 6 -25.50 -17.67 -1.05
C THR A 6 -24.18 -17.01 -0.67
N ASN A 7 -23.60 -16.23 -1.57
CA ASN A 7 -22.30 -15.61 -1.33
C ASN A 7 -22.47 -14.72 -0.10
N TRP A 8 -22.01 -15.19 1.05
CA TRP A 8 -22.26 -14.55 2.33
C TRP A 8 -21.39 -13.31 2.52
N ARG A 9 -20.39 -13.11 1.65
CA ARG A 9 -19.45 -12.00 1.68
C ARG A 9 -20.06 -10.79 1.00
N HIS A 10 -20.12 -9.69 1.73
CA HIS A 10 -20.52 -8.38 1.23
C HIS A 10 -19.35 -7.42 1.41
N TYR A 11 -18.79 -6.96 0.29
CA TYR A 11 -17.68 -6.01 0.30
C TYR A 11 -18.22 -4.59 0.37
N GLU A 12 -17.86 -3.86 1.40
CA GLU A 12 -18.15 -2.44 1.57
C GLU A 12 -16.85 -1.65 1.41
N ALA A 13 -16.67 -1.04 0.23
CA ALA A 13 -15.56 -0.13 -0.01
C ALA A 13 -15.74 1.11 0.88
N ARG A 14 -14.71 1.43 1.66
CA ARG A 14 -14.65 2.62 2.51
C ARG A 14 -13.80 3.71 1.87
N GLN A 15 -12.83 3.32 1.06
CA GLN A 15 -11.95 4.20 0.34
C GLN A 15 -11.57 3.57 -1.00
N SER A 16 -11.38 4.43 -2.00
CA SER A 16 -11.00 4.07 -3.35
C SER A 16 -10.04 5.13 -3.89
N GLY A 17 -9.24 4.77 -4.89
CA GLY A 17 -8.32 5.70 -5.55
C GLY A 17 -7.50 5.02 -6.64
N GLY A 18 -6.54 5.75 -7.20
CA GLY A 18 -5.52 5.18 -8.08
C GLY A 18 -4.32 4.68 -7.28
N CYS A 19 -3.68 3.61 -7.75
CA CYS A 19 -2.39 3.15 -7.25
C CYS A 19 -1.53 2.62 -8.38
N THR A 20 -0.23 2.54 -8.15
CA THR A 20 0.74 2.09 -9.14
C THR A 20 1.09 0.61 -8.99
N VAL A 21 0.97 -0.12 -10.09
CA VAL A 21 1.52 -1.48 -10.24
C VAL A 21 2.55 -1.53 -11.36
N PHE A 22 3.58 -2.36 -11.20
CA PHE A 22 4.61 -2.57 -12.22
C PHE A 22 4.40 -3.90 -12.92
N ASP A 23 4.35 -3.88 -14.25
CA ASP A 23 4.32 -5.05 -15.13
C ASP A 23 5.63 -5.14 -15.93
N ALA A 24 6.47 -6.12 -15.62
CA ALA A 24 7.80 -6.27 -16.24
C ALA A 24 8.63 -4.97 -16.25
N GLY A 25 8.51 -4.15 -15.21
CA GLY A 25 9.21 -2.87 -15.08
C GLY A 25 8.48 -1.66 -15.69
N ASN A 26 7.36 -1.87 -16.39
CA ASN A 26 6.52 -0.78 -16.87
C ASN A 26 5.51 -0.38 -15.80
N GLU A 27 5.43 0.91 -15.54
CA GLU A 27 4.45 1.47 -14.62
C GLU A 27 3.04 1.42 -15.22
N ARG A 28 2.06 1.05 -14.41
CA ARG A 28 0.64 1.10 -14.74
C ARG A 28 -0.15 1.67 -13.56
N LEU A 29 -0.93 2.70 -13.84
CA LEU A 29 -1.93 3.21 -12.92
C LEU A 29 -3.17 2.33 -12.98
N VAL A 30 -3.64 1.88 -11.82
CA VAL A 30 -4.83 1.02 -11.68
C VAL A 30 -5.69 1.50 -10.53
N ASP A 31 -6.98 1.19 -10.58
CA ASP A 31 -7.88 1.56 -9.50
C ASP A 31 -7.78 0.54 -8.35
N TYR A 32 -7.92 1.05 -7.13
CA TYR A 32 -8.06 0.22 -5.95
C TYR A 32 -9.33 0.57 -5.16
N ASP A 33 -9.83 -0.42 -4.45
CA ASP A 33 -10.75 -0.26 -3.34
C ASP A 33 -10.18 -0.90 -2.09
N MET A 34 -10.47 -0.32 -0.94
CA MET A 34 -10.23 -0.93 0.36
C MET A 34 -11.42 -0.72 1.27
N GLY A 35 -11.61 -1.66 2.19
CA GLY A 35 -12.73 -1.56 3.13
C GLY A 35 -12.90 -2.80 3.95
N ILE A 36 -14.16 -3.13 4.24
CA ILE A 36 -14.52 -4.25 5.09
C ILE A 36 -15.36 -5.28 4.35
N VAL A 37 -15.29 -6.51 4.83
CA VAL A 37 -16.17 -7.61 4.44
C VAL A 37 -17.18 -7.80 5.56
N GLU A 38 -18.46 -7.79 5.21
CA GLU A 38 -19.57 -8.06 6.13
C GLU A 38 -20.27 -9.37 5.76
N THR A 39 -20.95 -9.99 6.73
CA THR A 39 -21.83 -11.14 6.50
C THR A 39 -23.27 -10.69 6.15
N GLY A 40 -23.98 -11.42 5.30
CA GLY A 40 -25.24 -10.92 4.70
C GLY A 40 -26.46 -10.76 5.61
N ARG A 41 -26.76 -11.71 6.51
CA ARG A 41 -28.02 -11.67 7.30
C ARG A 41 -27.99 -10.66 8.46
N THR A 42 -26.81 -10.36 8.93
CA THR A 42 -26.50 -9.42 10.00
C THR A 42 -25.16 -8.82 9.62
N ARG A 43 -25.06 -7.49 9.51
CA ARG A 43 -23.82 -6.76 9.15
C ARG A 43 -22.73 -6.96 10.21
N VAL A 44 -22.21 -8.17 10.28
CA VAL A 44 -21.14 -8.58 11.18
C VAL A 44 -19.84 -8.44 10.41
N PHE A 45 -18.92 -7.70 10.98
CA PHE A 45 -17.56 -7.57 10.47
C PHE A 45 -16.90 -8.95 10.35
N ALA A 46 -16.42 -9.28 9.15
CA ALA A 46 -15.73 -10.53 8.83
C ALA A 46 -14.25 -10.33 8.46
N GLY A 47 -13.84 -9.10 8.14
CA GLY A 47 -12.46 -8.78 7.83
C GLY A 47 -12.30 -7.50 7.04
N TYR A 48 -11.05 -7.21 6.67
CA TYR A 48 -10.65 -6.15 5.76
C TYR A 48 -10.37 -6.73 4.39
N PHE A 49 -10.54 -5.91 3.34
CA PHE A 49 -10.15 -6.28 1.99
C PHE A 49 -9.40 -5.16 1.29
N PHE A 50 -8.57 -5.56 0.34
CA PHE A 50 -8.10 -4.72 -0.75
C PHE A 50 -8.47 -5.37 -2.08
N ARG A 51 -8.81 -4.53 -3.05
CA ARG A 51 -9.12 -4.93 -4.41
C ARG A 51 -8.38 -3.99 -5.36
N VAL A 52 -7.75 -4.55 -6.38
CA VAL A 52 -7.22 -3.81 -7.52
C VAL A 52 -8.03 -4.20 -8.76
N THR A 53 -8.41 -3.21 -9.56
CA THR A 53 -9.13 -3.39 -10.83
C THR A 53 -8.18 -3.06 -11.97
N LEU A 54 -7.91 -4.03 -12.84
CA LEU A 54 -7.05 -3.91 -14.01
C LEU A 54 -7.85 -3.38 -15.22
N ALA A 55 -7.17 -3.08 -16.33
CA ALA A 55 -7.77 -2.45 -17.52
C ALA A 55 -8.95 -3.22 -18.14
N ASP A 56 -8.98 -4.56 -18.01
CA ASP A 56 -10.06 -5.42 -18.54
C ASP A 56 -11.17 -5.69 -17.50
N ASP A 57 -11.32 -4.80 -16.51
CA ASP A 57 -12.18 -4.98 -15.32
C ASP A 57 -11.84 -6.25 -14.48
N ASP A 58 -10.68 -6.88 -14.72
CA ASP A 58 -10.21 -8.01 -13.91
C ASP A 58 -9.89 -7.53 -12.50
N LYS A 59 -10.43 -8.24 -11.51
CA LYS A 59 -10.39 -7.83 -10.09
C LYS A 59 -9.55 -8.82 -9.31
N ILE A 60 -8.46 -8.32 -8.76
CA ILE A 60 -7.62 -9.08 -7.84
C ILE A 60 -7.96 -8.60 -6.43
N VAL A 61 -8.51 -9.51 -5.62
CA VAL A 61 -8.95 -9.22 -4.26
C VAL A 61 -8.13 -10.04 -3.27
N ALA A 62 -7.85 -9.46 -2.11
CA ALA A 62 -7.36 -10.18 -0.96
C ALA A 62 -8.00 -9.68 0.33
N GLU A 63 -8.09 -10.58 1.31
CA GLU A 63 -8.78 -10.36 2.58
C GLU A 63 -7.91 -10.80 3.75
N ASP A 64 -8.13 -10.18 4.90
CA ASP A 64 -7.70 -10.70 6.18
C ASP A 64 -8.68 -10.34 7.30
N GLY A 65 -8.93 -11.27 8.22
CA GLY A 65 -9.93 -11.11 9.27
C GLY A 65 -9.55 -10.12 10.38
N ALA A 66 -8.26 -9.82 10.55
CA ALA A 66 -7.77 -9.06 11.70
C ALA A 66 -6.98 -7.80 11.32
N SER A 67 -6.34 -7.81 10.14
CA SER A 67 -5.33 -6.82 9.82
C SER A 67 -5.42 -6.33 8.38
N MET A 68 -5.58 -5.03 8.23
CA MET A 68 -5.57 -4.36 6.94
C MET A 68 -4.21 -4.51 6.24
N ILE A 69 -3.10 -4.34 6.96
CA ILE A 69 -1.76 -4.58 6.41
C ILE A 69 -1.61 -6.04 5.94
N ALA A 70 -2.09 -7.03 6.69
CA ALA A 70 -2.04 -8.43 6.25
C ALA A 70 -2.86 -8.67 4.96
N ALA A 71 -4.02 -8.03 4.82
CA ALA A 71 -4.81 -8.08 3.58
C ALA A 71 -4.05 -7.45 2.39
N LEU A 72 -3.37 -6.32 2.59
CA LEU A 72 -2.53 -5.68 1.56
C LEU A 72 -1.38 -6.57 1.11
N TRP A 73 -0.66 -7.19 2.06
CA TRP A 73 0.44 -8.09 1.73
C TRP A 73 -0.06 -9.33 0.99
N ARG A 74 -1.26 -9.83 1.32
CA ARG A 74 -1.92 -10.89 0.54
C ARG A 74 -2.26 -10.42 -0.88
N LEU A 75 -2.77 -9.21 -1.04
CA LEU A 75 -3.04 -8.62 -2.36
C LEU A 75 -1.75 -8.55 -3.19
N ALA A 76 -0.67 -8.04 -2.60
CA ALA A 76 0.63 -7.95 -3.27
C ALA A 76 1.14 -9.32 -3.74
N ARG A 77 0.94 -10.38 -2.94
CA ARG A 77 1.26 -11.76 -3.37
C ARG A 77 0.37 -12.23 -4.52
N ASN A 78 -0.93 -11.93 -4.49
CA ASN A 78 -1.85 -12.30 -5.57
C ASN A 78 -1.50 -11.56 -6.88
N LEU A 79 -1.12 -10.29 -6.81
CA LEU A 79 -0.60 -9.51 -7.93
C LEU A 79 0.71 -10.09 -8.46
N SER A 80 1.64 -10.45 -7.57
CA SER A 80 2.94 -11.03 -7.96
C SER A 80 2.78 -12.37 -8.67
N ALA A 81 1.80 -13.19 -8.29
CA ALA A 81 1.46 -14.42 -9.01
C ALA A 81 0.98 -14.17 -10.46
N ARG A 82 0.58 -12.94 -10.79
CA ARG A 82 0.21 -12.48 -12.13
C ARG A 82 1.33 -11.70 -12.83
N GLY A 83 2.54 -11.66 -12.26
CA GLY A 83 3.67 -10.89 -12.79
C GLY A 83 3.61 -9.39 -12.47
N LEU A 84 2.67 -8.96 -11.62
CA LEU A 84 2.48 -7.56 -11.24
C LEU A 84 3.09 -7.27 -9.87
N ARG A 85 3.74 -6.11 -9.70
CA ARG A 85 4.26 -5.68 -8.40
C ARG A 85 3.55 -4.42 -7.93
N LEU A 86 2.93 -4.48 -6.76
CA LEU A 86 2.36 -3.31 -6.10
C LEU A 86 3.47 -2.43 -5.51
N ARG A 87 3.42 -1.12 -5.75
CA ARG A 87 4.30 -0.12 -5.13
C ARG A 87 3.44 0.84 -4.32
N CYS A 88 3.51 0.75 -3.00
CA CYS A 88 2.86 1.68 -2.09
C CYS A 88 3.56 1.69 -0.73
N ALA A 89 3.25 2.70 0.09
CA ALA A 89 3.75 2.94 1.42
C ALA A 89 3.72 1.69 2.31
N GLY A 90 2.58 0.98 2.34
CA GLY A 90 2.37 -0.20 3.18
C GLY A 90 3.24 -1.40 2.83
N MET A 91 3.90 -1.38 1.67
CA MET A 91 4.88 -2.42 1.30
C MET A 91 6.29 -2.12 1.84
N SER A 92 6.54 -0.91 2.35
CA SER A 92 7.81 -0.54 2.95
C SER A 92 7.95 -1.08 4.38
N GLY A 93 9.17 -1.51 4.72
CA GLY A 93 9.53 -1.86 6.10
C GLY A 93 9.55 -0.68 7.06
N GLU A 94 9.55 0.55 6.54
CA GLU A 94 9.55 1.80 7.31
C GLU A 94 8.15 2.32 7.66
N TRP A 95 7.13 1.82 6.97
CA TRP A 95 5.76 2.20 7.26
C TRP A 95 5.26 1.48 8.52
N ARG A 96 4.51 2.22 9.35
CA ARG A 96 3.98 1.74 10.63
C ARG A 96 2.55 2.25 10.83
N GLU A 97 1.64 1.35 11.16
CA GLU A 97 0.37 1.76 11.78
C GLU A 97 0.63 2.26 13.20
N SER A 98 -0.10 3.30 13.60
CA SER A 98 -0.17 3.69 15.01
C SER A 98 -1.31 2.95 15.71
N GLY A 99 -1.23 2.77 17.03
CA GLY A 99 -2.33 2.19 17.81
C GLY A 99 -3.65 2.98 17.72
N LEU A 100 -3.59 4.27 17.36
CA LEU A 100 -4.75 5.13 17.15
C LEU A 100 -5.31 5.07 15.72
N SER A 101 -4.54 4.55 14.77
CA SER A 101 -4.89 4.45 13.33
C SER A 101 -4.95 3.01 12.83
N GLN A 102 -4.89 2.03 13.73
CA GLN A 102 -4.89 0.62 13.37
C GLN A 102 -6.13 0.29 12.53
N ASN A 103 -5.90 -0.32 11.36
CA ASN A 103 -6.95 -0.70 10.41
C ASN A 103 -7.79 0.47 9.87
N THR A 104 -7.25 1.69 9.83
CA THR A 104 -7.90 2.82 9.14
C THR A 104 -7.29 3.08 7.75
N GLY A 105 -6.16 2.46 7.43
CA GLY A 105 -5.37 2.73 6.23
C GLY A 105 -4.35 3.84 6.43
N TRP A 106 -4.34 4.53 7.57
CA TRP A 106 -3.39 5.60 7.87
C TRP A 106 -2.29 5.13 8.82
N GLY A 107 -1.08 5.58 8.56
CA GLY A 107 0.08 5.29 9.40
C GLY A 107 1.13 6.39 9.28
N TYR A 108 2.34 6.05 9.65
CA TYR A 108 3.51 6.93 9.59
C TYR A 108 4.61 6.26 8.80
N PHE A 109 5.42 7.06 8.10
CA PHE A 109 6.55 6.57 7.33
C PHE A 109 7.88 7.13 7.84
N GLY A 110 8.82 6.22 8.09
CA GLY A 110 10.22 6.56 8.35
C GLY A 110 10.47 7.41 9.61
N PRO A 111 11.69 7.97 9.75
CA PRO A 111 12.08 8.77 10.91
C PRO A 111 11.35 10.11 10.99
N HIS A 112 10.80 10.60 9.88
CA HIS A 112 10.12 11.89 9.80
C HIS A 112 8.65 11.83 10.27
N GLN A 113 8.12 10.64 10.59
CA GLN A 113 6.76 10.42 11.10
C GLN A 113 5.70 11.22 10.35
N GLN A 114 5.81 11.31 9.02
CA GLN A 114 4.78 11.97 8.23
C GLN A 114 3.56 11.04 8.13
N PRO A 115 2.35 11.55 8.42
CA PRO A 115 1.14 10.75 8.26
C PRO A 115 0.95 10.44 6.78
N MET A 116 0.81 9.15 6.47
CA MET A 116 0.71 8.68 5.09
C MET A 116 -0.30 7.55 5.00
N HIS A 117 -1.07 7.55 3.91
CA HIS A 117 -2.00 6.48 3.65
C HIS A 117 -1.24 5.26 3.11
N ILE A 118 -1.71 4.07 3.46
CA ILE A 118 -1.05 2.79 3.16
C ILE A 118 -0.90 2.53 1.65
N MET A 119 -1.76 3.14 0.84
CA MET A 119 -1.77 3.06 -0.63
C MET A 119 -1.04 4.23 -1.31
N ASP A 120 -0.56 5.23 -0.57
CA ASP A 120 0.22 6.32 -1.17
C ASP A 120 1.54 5.77 -1.74
N ASP A 121 2.13 6.50 -2.68
CA ASP A 121 3.45 6.14 -3.18
C ASP A 121 4.49 6.18 -2.06
N MET A 122 5.46 5.28 -2.14
CA MET A 122 6.61 5.36 -1.24
C MET A 122 7.34 6.67 -1.54
N PRO A 123 7.65 7.49 -0.52
CA PRO A 123 8.53 8.64 -0.69
C PRO A 123 9.80 8.19 -1.41
N GLU A 124 10.21 8.94 -2.42
CA GLU A 124 11.56 8.76 -2.96
C GLU A 124 12.53 9.08 -1.83
N ASP A 125 13.61 8.30 -1.70
CA ASP A 125 14.74 8.57 -0.79
C ASP A 125 15.46 9.85 -1.28
N GLY A 126 14.78 10.99 -1.22
CA GLY A 126 15.17 12.26 -1.79
C GLY A 126 15.91 13.16 -0.81
N ALA A 127 16.45 12.61 0.28
CA ALA A 127 17.13 13.39 1.32
C ALA A 127 18.64 13.18 1.39
N ASP A 128 19.20 12.06 0.92
CA ASP A 128 20.62 11.79 1.15
C ASP A 128 21.51 12.13 -0.06
N GLU A 129 21.22 11.75 -1.31
CA GLU A 129 22.25 11.97 -2.36
C GLU A 129 22.49 13.44 -2.77
N ALA A 130 21.49 14.30 -2.66
CA ALA A 130 21.65 15.74 -2.95
C ALA A 130 22.25 16.50 -1.77
N LEU A 131 21.84 16.14 -0.54
CA LEU A 131 22.36 16.73 0.69
C LEU A 131 23.79 16.25 0.96
N ASP A 132 24.07 14.96 0.79
CA ASP A 132 25.40 14.37 0.97
C ASP A 132 26.38 14.89 -0.09
N ARG A 133 25.91 15.16 -1.31
CA ARG A 133 26.67 15.89 -2.33
C ARG A 133 26.93 17.34 -1.94
N ALA A 134 25.91 18.06 -1.47
CA ALA A 134 26.07 19.44 -1.01
C ALA A 134 26.99 19.55 0.22
N ILE A 135 26.95 18.57 1.14
CA ILE A 135 27.85 18.45 2.29
C ILE A 135 29.28 18.18 1.81
N ARG A 136 29.49 17.24 0.87
CA ARG A 136 30.82 16.97 0.30
C ARG A 136 31.39 18.17 -0.43
N GLU A 137 30.58 18.84 -1.26
CA GLU A 137 30.99 20.07 -1.96
C GLU A 137 31.32 21.20 -0.98
N ALA A 138 30.54 21.35 0.10
CA ALA A 138 30.82 22.33 1.15
C ALA A 138 32.11 21.99 1.92
N VAL A 139 32.35 20.72 2.25
CA VAL A 139 33.58 20.26 2.93
C VAL A 139 34.81 20.44 2.03
N ASP A 140 34.71 20.14 0.73
CA ASP A 140 35.76 20.38 -0.25
C ASP A 140 36.05 21.88 -0.41
N ALA A 141 35.02 22.72 -0.41
CA ALA A 141 35.16 24.18 -0.42
C ALA A 141 35.72 24.74 0.89
N MET A 142 35.62 24.00 2.00
CA MET A 142 36.18 24.37 3.30
C MET A 142 37.64 23.90 3.49
N ASN A 143 38.16 22.99 2.66
CA ASN A 143 39.58 22.61 2.62
C ASN A 143 40.46 23.67 1.92
N ILE A 144 40.21 24.95 2.17
CA ILE A 144 41.12 26.04 1.83
C ILE A 144 42.17 26.10 2.94
N GLY A 145 43.28 25.40 2.72
CA GLY A 145 44.54 25.66 3.43
C GLY A 145 45.15 24.47 4.16
N LEU A 146 45.69 23.52 3.40
CA LEU A 146 46.89 22.77 3.81
C LEU A 146 47.77 22.63 2.56
N VAL A 147 48.56 23.68 2.32
CA VAL A 147 49.86 23.62 1.62
C VAL A 147 50.91 23.44 2.70
#